data_AF-A0A3B9Y3Z4-F1
#
_entry.id   AF-A0A3B9Y3Z4-F1
#
_cell.length_a   1.000
_cell.length_b   1.000
_cell.length_c   1.000
_cell.angle_alpha   90.00
_cell.angle_beta   90.00
_cell.angle_gamma   90.00
#
_symmetry.space_group_name_H-M   'P 1'
#
loop_
_entity.id
_entity.type
_entity.pdbx_description
1 polymer ?
#
loop_
_entity_poly.entity_id
_entity_poly.type
_entity_poly.pdbx_seq_one_letter_code
_entity_poly.pdbx_strand_id
1 'polypeptide(L)'
;MPEKPLEVRLEATEQRPGQFTLTFNSSQYALTLNPEANVTFNEWLRRLRPVLMGLPDPGGEPGPQTLLRNVGTWLWQALLPDGAPVEERDALAQALRTGRTPLLLELPDTLSGLPWELLCDPKQPGEKGFLARRRPLMRLHPADTPDKTLVSLPFPLRVLLLISSPPGLGEDSRVDVESERAAVEQATRMAREEGKLHLLVEDIVTLQRVQDALLSFQPHIVHFIGHGGYDAGERWGAIVGR
;
A
#
# COMPACT_ATOMS: atom_id res chain seq x y z
N MET A 1 -11.82 17.19 -17.38
CA MET A 1 -12.08 16.98 -15.94
C MET A 1 -11.17 15.87 -15.48
N PRO A 2 -10.27 16.06 -14.51
CA PRO A 2 -9.47 14.96 -13.98
C PRO A 2 -10.41 13.94 -13.32
N GLU A 3 -10.24 12.66 -13.63
CA GLU A 3 -10.98 11.59 -12.95
C GLU A 3 -10.65 11.61 -11.46
N LYS A 4 -11.66 11.54 -10.60
CA LYS A 4 -11.46 11.50 -9.14
C LYS A 4 -10.93 10.12 -8.71
N PRO A 5 -10.15 10.04 -7.62
CA PRO A 5 -9.84 8.77 -6.98
C PRO A 5 -11.12 7.97 -6.68
N LEU A 6 -11.02 6.63 -6.72
CA LEU A 6 -12.10 5.78 -6.22
C LEU A 6 -11.95 5.69 -4.71
N GLU A 7 -12.91 6.19 -3.98
CA GLU A 7 -12.95 6.11 -2.52
C GLU A 7 -13.87 4.96 -2.10
N VAL A 8 -13.32 4.05 -1.30
CA VAL A 8 -14.03 2.93 -0.68
C VAL A 8 -13.75 3.00 0.80
N ARG A 9 -14.80 3.06 1.62
CA ARG A 9 -14.69 3.14 3.07
C ARG A 9 -15.35 1.93 3.70
N LEU A 10 -14.68 1.34 4.69
CA LEU A 10 -15.27 0.35 5.59
C LEU A 10 -15.38 0.95 6.99
N GLU A 11 -16.57 0.90 7.57
CA GLU A 11 -16.82 1.36 8.94
C GLU A 11 -17.32 0.19 9.79
N ALA A 12 -16.73 0.00 10.96
CA ALA A 12 -17.19 -1.02 11.91
C ALA A 12 -18.60 -0.66 12.38
N THR A 13 -19.51 -1.63 12.34
CA THR A 13 -20.86 -1.43 12.88
C THR A 13 -20.83 -1.69 14.38
N GLU A 14 -21.19 -0.68 15.20
CA GLU A 14 -21.14 -0.74 16.68
C GLU A 14 -21.90 -1.94 17.29
N GLN A 15 -22.80 -2.54 16.52
CA GLN A 15 -23.73 -3.55 17.00
C GLN A 15 -23.15 -4.97 17.04
N ARG A 16 -22.13 -5.31 16.23
CA ARG A 16 -21.59 -6.69 16.17
C ARG A 16 -20.12 -6.75 15.70
N PRO A 17 -19.24 -7.50 16.38
CA PRO A 17 -17.87 -7.72 15.93
C PRO A 17 -17.85 -8.42 14.56
N GLY A 18 -16.98 -7.96 13.66
CA GLY A 18 -16.85 -8.48 12.31
C GLY A 18 -17.95 -8.03 11.34
N GLN A 19 -18.87 -7.14 11.74
CA GLN A 19 -19.79 -6.49 10.81
C GLN A 19 -19.28 -5.12 10.43
N PHE A 20 -19.29 -4.87 9.12
CA PHE A 20 -18.83 -3.62 8.54
C PHE A 20 -19.86 -3.09 7.56
N THR A 21 -19.88 -1.78 7.44
CA THR A 21 -20.58 -1.08 6.37
C THR A 21 -19.55 -0.65 5.35
N LEU A 22 -19.72 -1.08 4.10
CA LEU A 22 -18.94 -0.60 2.97
C LEU A 22 -19.69 0.55 2.32
N THR A 23 -19.00 1.66 2.08
CA THR A 23 -19.51 2.82 1.36
C THR A 23 -18.59 3.15 0.18
N PHE A 24 -19.17 3.35 -1.00
CA PHE A 24 -18.46 3.90 -2.16
C PHE A 24 -19.44 4.72 -3.01
N ASN A 25 -19.03 5.89 -3.48
CA ASN A 25 -19.94 6.84 -4.16
C ASN A 25 -21.23 7.08 -3.34
N SER A 26 -22.41 6.80 -3.91
CA SER A 26 -23.71 6.85 -3.26
C SER A 26 -24.25 5.48 -2.81
N SER A 27 -23.44 4.43 -2.96
CA SER A 27 -23.80 3.05 -2.65
C SER A 27 -23.25 2.64 -1.29
N GLN A 28 -24.03 1.86 -0.54
CA GLN A 28 -23.64 1.36 0.75
C GLN A 28 -24.26 -0.02 0.99
N TYR A 29 -23.49 -0.96 1.54
CA TYR A 29 -24.03 -2.24 1.98
C TYR A 29 -23.25 -2.83 3.16
N ALA A 30 -23.95 -3.65 3.94
CA ALA A 30 -23.35 -4.39 5.03
C ALA A 30 -22.57 -5.60 4.50
N LEU A 31 -21.41 -5.85 5.09
CA LEU A 31 -20.63 -7.07 4.90
C LEU A 31 -20.17 -7.62 6.24
N THR A 32 -19.95 -8.94 6.28
CA THR A 32 -19.38 -9.61 7.44
C THR A 32 -17.98 -10.06 7.09
N LEU A 33 -16.99 -9.59 7.84
CA LEU A 33 -15.61 -9.97 7.70
C LEU A 33 -15.04 -10.41 9.05
N ASN A 34 -14.64 -11.67 9.14
CA ASN A 34 -13.93 -12.17 10.31
C ASN A 34 -12.68 -12.94 9.86
N PRO A 35 -11.56 -12.23 9.62
CA PRO A 35 -10.31 -12.85 9.21
C PRO A 35 -9.82 -13.87 10.25
N GLU A 36 -9.96 -13.56 11.54
CA GLU A 36 -9.48 -14.41 12.64
C GLU A 36 -10.22 -15.75 12.71
N ALA A 37 -11.51 -15.78 12.36
CA ALA A 37 -12.27 -17.03 12.29
C ALA A 37 -11.93 -17.90 11.07
N ASN A 38 -11.26 -17.35 10.04
CA ASN A 38 -10.95 -18.09 8.82
C ASN A 38 -9.57 -18.77 8.93
N VAL A 39 -9.57 -20.03 9.33
CA VAL A 39 -8.34 -20.84 9.54
C VAL A 39 -7.45 -20.86 8.30
N THR A 40 -8.04 -21.10 7.13
CA THR A 40 -7.31 -21.19 5.86
C THR A 40 -6.67 -19.86 5.47
N PHE A 41 -7.41 -18.76 5.63
CA PHE A 41 -6.88 -17.42 5.36
C PHE A 41 -5.74 -17.05 6.32
N ASN A 42 -5.87 -17.36 7.61
CA ASN A 42 -4.81 -17.14 8.59
C ASN A 42 -3.56 -17.96 8.30
N GLU A 43 -3.73 -19.20 7.84
CA GLU A 43 -2.61 -20.02 7.38
C GLU A 43 -1.90 -19.37 6.18
N TRP A 44 -2.66 -18.88 5.21
CA TRP A 44 -2.09 -18.18 4.06
C TRP A 44 -1.35 -16.90 4.48
N LEU A 45 -1.91 -16.09 5.37
CA LEU A 45 -1.23 -14.89 5.88
C LEU A 45 0.08 -15.21 6.63
N ARG A 46 0.08 -16.29 7.43
CA ARG A 46 1.28 -16.74 8.13
C ARG A 46 2.38 -17.15 7.15
N ARG A 47 2.03 -17.83 6.07
CA ARG A 47 2.96 -18.24 5.00
C ARG A 47 3.38 -17.10 4.10
N LEU A 48 2.52 -16.09 3.92
CA LEU A 48 2.79 -14.94 3.07
C LEU A 48 3.92 -14.07 3.65
N ARG A 49 3.98 -13.91 4.97
CA ARG A 49 5.00 -13.07 5.63
C ARG A 49 6.45 -13.44 5.24
N PRO A 50 6.92 -14.71 5.37
CA PRO A 50 8.26 -15.07 4.93
C PRO A 50 8.45 -14.90 3.42
N VAL A 51 7.44 -15.25 2.60
CA VAL A 51 7.49 -15.09 1.14
C VAL A 51 7.72 -13.64 0.74
N LEU A 52 7.05 -12.68 1.38
CA LEU A 52 7.23 -11.25 1.13
C LEU A 52 8.61 -10.74 1.56
N MET A 53 9.28 -11.42 2.51
CA MET A 53 10.64 -11.11 2.95
C MET A 53 11.71 -11.84 2.11
N GLY A 54 11.32 -12.51 1.02
CA GLY A 54 12.24 -13.31 0.20
C GLY A 54 12.71 -14.61 0.86
N LEU A 55 12.09 -15.00 1.98
CA LEU A 55 12.39 -16.26 2.67
C LEU A 55 11.58 -17.43 2.05
N PRO A 56 12.07 -18.68 2.20
CA PRO A 56 11.34 -19.85 1.71
C PRO A 56 9.95 -19.97 2.33
N ASP A 57 8.98 -20.40 1.54
CA ASP A 57 7.64 -20.74 2.03
C ASP A 57 7.71 -22.04 2.84
N PRO A 58 7.40 -22.04 4.16
CA PRO A 58 7.46 -23.23 4.99
C PRO A 58 6.46 -24.33 4.56
N GLY A 59 5.41 -23.98 3.79
CA GLY A 59 4.41 -24.93 3.31
C GLY A 59 4.71 -25.55 1.94
N GLY A 60 5.57 -24.93 1.13
CA GLY A 60 5.96 -25.38 -0.22
C GLY A 60 4.86 -25.36 -1.29
N GLU A 61 3.61 -25.67 -0.94
CA GLU A 61 2.45 -25.76 -1.84
C GLU A 61 1.21 -25.06 -1.24
N PRO A 62 0.47 -24.25 -1.99
CA PRO A 62 0.76 -23.89 -3.37
C PRO A 62 1.92 -22.88 -3.43
N GLY A 63 2.62 -22.82 -4.56
CA GLY A 63 3.75 -21.90 -4.74
C GLY A 63 3.41 -20.41 -4.50
N PRO A 64 4.42 -19.54 -4.33
CA PRO A 64 4.26 -18.15 -3.90
C PRO A 64 3.22 -17.33 -4.68
N GLN A 65 3.19 -17.45 -6.01
CA GLN A 65 2.23 -16.70 -6.85
C GLN A 65 0.78 -17.11 -6.58
N THR A 66 0.53 -18.41 -6.40
CA THR A 66 -0.79 -18.93 -6.08
C THR A 66 -1.20 -18.53 -4.66
N LEU A 67 -0.25 -18.51 -3.72
CA LEU A 67 -0.50 -18.01 -2.36
C LEU A 67 -0.93 -16.53 -2.37
N LEU A 68 -0.20 -15.67 -3.10
CA LEU A 68 -0.56 -14.26 -3.29
C LEU A 68 -1.96 -14.12 -3.91
N ARG A 69 -2.26 -14.93 -4.94
CA ARG A 69 -3.57 -14.92 -5.61
C ARG A 69 -4.69 -15.39 -4.70
N ASN A 70 -4.47 -16.39 -3.85
CA ASN A 70 -5.46 -16.89 -2.90
C ASN A 70 -5.82 -15.84 -1.86
N VAL A 71 -4.81 -15.20 -1.25
CA VAL A 71 -5.01 -14.08 -0.31
C VAL A 71 -5.77 -12.95 -0.99
N GLY A 72 -5.32 -12.55 -2.19
CA GLY A 72 -5.97 -11.50 -2.98
C GLY A 72 -7.41 -11.78 -3.38
N THR A 73 -7.71 -13.02 -3.74
CA THR A 73 -9.06 -13.48 -4.11
C THR A 73 -9.97 -13.48 -2.90
N TRP A 74 -9.48 -13.90 -1.74
CA TRP A 74 -10.23 -13.83 -0.50
C TRP A 74 -10.60 -12.38 -0.14
N LEU A 75 -9.63 -11.45 -0.24
CA LEU A 75 -9.87 -10.02 -0.01
C LEU A 75 -10.88 -9.42 -1.01
N TRP A 76 -10.85 -9.88 -2.27
CA TRP A 76 -11.85 -9.49 -3.28
C TRP A 76 -13.26 -9.96 -2.89
N GLN A 77 -13.42 -11.23 -2.52
CA GLN A 77 -14.70 -11.81 -2.10
C GLN A 77 -15.22 -11.18 -0.80
N ALA A 78 -14.31 -10.83 0.09
CA ALA A 78 -14.58 -10.11 1.32
C ALA A 78 -15.21 -8.73 1.08
N LEU A 79 -14.72 -7.96 0.11
CA LEU A 79 -15.34 -6.68 -0.27
C LEU A 79 -16.64 -6.85 -1.04
N LEU A 80 -16.77 -7.95 -1.79
CA LEU A 80 -17.87 -8.19 -2.72
C LEU A 80 -18.61 -9.50 -2.37
N PRO A 81 -19.17 -9.62 -1.16
CA PRO A 81 -19.78 -10.88 -0.72
C PRO A 81 -21.03 -11.19 -1.54
N ASP A 82 -21.35 -12.47 -1.72
CA ASP A 82 -22.53 -12.90 -2.48
C ASP A 82 -23.86 -12.45 -1.85
N GLY A 83 -23.85 -12.14 -0.55
CA GLY A 83 -25.01 -11.61 0.17
C GLY A 83 -25.21 -10.09 0.03
N ALA A 84 -24.30 -9.37 -0.63
CA ALA A 84 -24.48 -7.95 -0.90
C ALA A 84 -25.55 -7.72 -1.99
N PRO A 85 -26.25 -6.58 -1.97
CA PRO A 85 -27.10 -6.14 -3.06
C PRO A 85 -26.36 -6.21 -4.41
N VAL A 86 -26.97 -6.89 -5.39
CA VAL A 86 -26.31 -7.26 -6.66
C VAL A 86 -25.87 -6.03 -7.44
N GLU A 87 -26.68 -4.98 -7.48
CA GLU A 87 -26.41 -3.76 -8.24
C GLU A 87 -25.20 -3.01 -7.67
N GLU A 88 -25.15 -2.80 -6.36
CA GLU A 88 -24.07 -2.12 -5.65
C GLU A 88 -22.77 -2.92 -5.69
N ARG A 89 -22.86 -4.25 -5.51
CA ARG A 89 -21.71 -5.15 -5.64
C ARG A 89 -21.12 -5.10 -7.04
N ASP A 90 -21.96 -5.22 -8.07
CA ASP A 90 -21.49 -5.24 -9.46
C ASP A 90 -20.96 -3.87 -9.89
N ALA A 91 -21.56 -2.77 -9.39
CA ALA A 91 -21.05 -1.42 -9.59
C ALA A 91 -19.66 -1.22 -8.97
N LEU A 92 -19.43 -1.67 -7.73
CA LEU A 92 -18.09 -1.61 -7.11
C LEU A 92 -17.10 -2.48 -7.88
N ALA A 93 -17.47 -3.72 -8.21
CA ALA A 93 -16.62 -4.63 -8.95
C ALA A 93 -16.21 -4.05 -10.31
N GLN A 94 -17.13 -3.35 -11.00
CA GLN A 94 -16.83 -2.66 -12.24
C GLN A 94 -15.90 -1.46 -12.03
N ALA A 95 -16.15 -0.63 -11.01
CA ALA A 95 -15.30 0.52 -10.69
C ALA A 95 -13.85 0.11 -10.32
N LEU A 96 -13.71 -0.99 -9.59
CA LEU A 96 -12.42 -1.59 -9.27
C LEU A 96 -11.67 -2.07 -10.53
N ARG A 97 -12.39 -2.63 -11.52
CA ARG A 97 -11.81 -3.15 -12.78
C ARG A 97 -11.41 -2.09 -13.79
N THR A 98 -12.18 -1.01 -13.93
CA THR A 98 -12.03 -0.08 -15.06
C THR A 98 -11.23 1.17 -14.73
N GLY A 99 -11.21 1.59 -13.46
CA GLY A 99 -10.52 2.81 -13.05
C GLY A 99 -9.00 2.73 -13.15
N ARG A 100 -8.36 3.83 -13.57
CA ARG A 100 -6.90 4.04 -13.48
C ARG A 100 -6.49 5.03 -12.40
N THR A 101 -7.45 5.74 -11.82
CA THR A 101 -7.20 6.67 -10.70
C THR A 101 -6.77 5.91 -9.46
N PRO A 102 -6.17 6.55 -8.45
CA PRO A 102 -5.86 5.85 -7.20
C PRO A 102 -7.12 5.26 -6.54
N LEU A 103 -7.00 4.08 -5.94
CA LEU A 103 -7.98 3.52 -5.01
C LEU A 103 -7.61 3.97 -3.60
N LEU A 104 -8.48 4.77 -2.97
CA LEU A 104 -8.38 5.17 -1.58
C LEU A 104 -9.25 4.23 -0.76
N LEU A 105 -8.62 3.40 0.07
CA LEU A 105 -9.29 2.40 0.89
C LEU A 105 -9.20 2.82 2.35
N GLU A 106 -10.30 3.32 2.89
CA GLU A 106 -10.39 3.71 4.29
C GLU A 106 -10.86 2.53 5.13
N LEU A 107 -10.06 2.13 6.12
CA LEU A 107 -10.20 0.86 6.83
C LEU A 107 -10.17 1.05 8.34
N PRO A 108 -11.01 0.34 9.11
CA PRO A 108 -10.88 0.30 10.55
C PRO A 108 -9.62 -0.48 10.96
N ASP A 109 -9.11 -0.25 12.17
CA ASP A 109 -7.86 -0.87 12.66
C ASP A 109 -7.84 -2.38 12.61
N THR A 110 -8.99 -3.01 12.85
CA THR A 110 -9.15 -4.46 12.77
C THR A 110 -8.83 -5.01 11.38
N LEU A 111 -8.91 -4.18 10.33
CA LEU A 111 -8.73 -4.57 8.94
C LEU A 111 -7.50 -3.94 8.28
N SER A 112 -6.95 -2.86 8.85
CA SER A 112 -5.85 -2.10 8.26
C SER A 112 -4.58 -2.92 8.05
N GLY A 113 -4.34 -3.93 8.90
CA GLY A 113 -3.19 -4.83 8.84
C GLY A 113 -3.25 -5.92 7.76
N LEU A 114 -4.38 -6.07 7.06
CA LEU A 114 -4.49 -7.02 5.95
C LEU A 114 -3.77 -6.50 4.69
N PRO A 115 -3.24 -7.39 3.83
CA PRO A 115 -2.46 -6.99 2.65
C PRO A 115 -3.38 -6.60 1.48
N TRP A 116 -4.13 -5.51 1.63
CA TRP A 116 -5.09 -5.00 0.65
C TRP A 116 -4.49 -4.72 -0.73
N GLU A 117 -3.17 -4.50 -0.81
CA GLU A 117 -2.40 -4.37 -2.05
C GLU A 117 -2.50 -5.62 -2.94
N LEU A 118 -2.80 -6.78 -2.34
CA LEU A 118 -3.00 -8.04 -3.05
C LEU A 118 -4.39 -8.20 -3.65
N LEU A 119 -5.31 -7.22 -3.51
CA LEU A 119 -6.67 -7.35 -4.03
C LEU A 119 -6.69 -7.84 -5.48
N CYS A 120 -7.27 -9.02 -5.69
CA CYS A 120 -7.14 -9.74 -6.95
C CYS A 120 -8.52 -10.16 -7.47
N ASP A 121 -8.89 -9.67 -8.65
CA ASP A 121 -10.12 -10.08 -9.32
C ASP A 121 -9.97 -11.51 -9.87
N PRO A 122 -10.70 -12.49 -9.32
CA PRO A 122 -10.56 -13.89 -9.74
C PRO A 122 -11.02 -14.12 -11.19
N LYS A 123 -11.83 -13.21 -11.76
CA LYS A 123 -12.29 -13.29 -13.15
C LYS A 123 -11.20 -12.94 -14.17
N GLN A 124 -10.09 -12.34 -13.73
CA GLN A 124 -8.98 -11.99 -14.59
C GLN A 124 -7.83 -13.02 -14.46
N PRO A 125 -7.18 -13.39 -15.58
CA PRO A 125 -6.12 -14.40 -15.58
C PRO A 125 -4.79 -13.83 -15.08
N GLY A 126 -4.05 -14.65 -14.35
CA GLY A 126 -2.66 -14.38 -13.93
C GLY A 126 -2.50 -13.04 -13.22
N GLU A 127 -1.44 -12.31 -13.56
CA GLU A 127 -1.11 -11.03 -12.94
C GLU A 127 -2.12 -9.91 -13.21
N LYS A 128 -2.93 -10.03 -14.26
CA LYS A 128 -3.93 -9.00 -14.62
C LYS A 128 -5.08 -8.90 -13.61
N GLY A 129 -5.20 -9.88 -12.71
CA GLY A 129 -6.17 -9.84 -11.61
C GLY A 129 -5.78 -8.88 -10.49
N PHE A 130 -4.48 -8.66 -10.24
CA PHE A 130 -4.04 -7.78 -9.16
C PHE A 130 -4.33 -6.31 -9.50
N LEU A 131 -5.18 -5.65 -8.72
CA LEU A 131 -5.57 -4.26 -8.98
C LEU A 131 -4.39 -3.29 -8.90
N ALA A 132 -3.43 -3.55 -8.01
CA ALA A 132 -2.23 -2.74 -7.84
C ALA A 132 -1.38 -2.64 -9.12
N ARG A 133 -1.51 -3.60 -10.06
CA ARG A 133 -0.81 -3.55 -11.36
C ARG A 133 -1.43 -2.56 -12.34
N ARG A 134 -2.65 -2.08 -12.05
CA ARG A 134 -3.44 -1.20 -12.93
C ARG A 134 -3.63 0.19 -12.36
N ARG A 135 -3.68 0.31 -11.03
CA ARG A 135 -3.90 1.57 -10.32
C ARG A 135 -3.17 1.57 -8.97
N PRO A 136 -2.69 2.73 -8.49
CA PRO A 136 -2.19 2.85 -7.11
C PRO A 136 -3.29 2.53 -6.10
N LEU A 137 -2.93 1.86 -5.00
CA LEU A 137 -3.79 1.64 -3.84
C LEU A 137 -3.19 2.36 -2.64
N MET A 138 -4.00 3.13 -1.93
CA MET A 138 -3.62 3.80 -0.69
C MET A 138 -4.57 3.35 0.43
N ARG A 139 -4.01 2.87 1.54
CA ARG A 139 -4.76 2.61 2.77
C ARG A 139 -4.83 3.90 3.57
N LEU A 140 -6.05 4.34 3.89
CA LEU A 140 -6.31 5.49 4.74
C LEU A 140 -6.77 4.98 6.11
N HIS A 141 -6.13 5.46 7.17
CA HIS A 141 -6.61 5.22 8.51
C HIS A 141 -7.62 6.33 8.88
N PRO A 142 -8.78 6.02 9.48
CA PRO A 142 -9.81 7.00 9.78
C PRO A 142 -9.30 8.19 10.62
N ALA A 143 -8.37 7.97 11.57
CA ALA A 143 -7.78 9.07 12.33
C ALA A 143 -6.86 10.00 11.50
N ASP A 144 -6.43 9.56 10.31
CA ASP A 144 -5.64 10.33 9.34
C ASP A 144 -6.52 11.10 8.33
N THR A 145 -7.81 11.24 8.63
CA THR A 145 -8.71 12.15 7.91
C THR A 145 -8.98 13.42 8.72
N PRO A 146 -8.00 14.34 8.89
CA PRO A 146 -8.38 15.73 9.11
C PRO A 146 -9.11 16.20 7.86
N ASP A 147 -9.97 17.20 7.99
CA ASP A 147 -10.71 17.88 6.94
C ASP A 147 -9.81 18.13 5.69
N LYS A 148 -9.78 17.19 4.73
CA LYS A 148 -8.78 17.16 3.65
C LYS A 148 -9.18 18.13 2.56
N THR A 149 -9.01 19.41 2.85
CA THR A 149 -8.69 20.35 1.78
C THR A 149 -7.34 19.88 1.23
N LEU A 150 -7.31 19.33 0.01
CA LEU A 150 -6.05 19.03 -0.68
C LEU A 150 -5.24 20.32 -0.69
N VAL A 151 -4.24 20.41 0.18
CA VAL A 151 -3.39 21.59 0.26
C VAL A 151 -2.64 21.66 -1.06
N SER A 152 -2.89 22.72 -1.83
CA SER A 152 -2.13 22.98 -3.04
C SER A 152 -0.67 23.15 -2.65
N LEU A 153 0.19 22.22 -3.04
CA LEU A 153 1.62 22.33 -2.77
C LEU A 153 2.21 23.45 -3.64
N PRO A 154 2.99 24.37 -3.06
CA PRO A 154 3.63 25.42 -3.83
C PRO A 154 4.75 24.85 -4.69
N PHE A 155 4.94 25.45 -5.87
CA PHE A 155 6.12 25.21 -6.70
C PHE A 155 7.26 26.17 -6.31
N PRO A 156 8.54 25.77 -6.44
CA PRO A 156 9.00 24.42 -6.77
C PRO A 156 8.70 23.41 -5.67
N LEU A 157 8.27 22.21 -6.08
CA LEU A 157 8.06 21.08 -5.18
C LEU A 157 9.40 20.63 -4.61
N ARG A 158 9.55 20.65 -3.28
CA ARG A 158 10.76 20.21 -2.59
C ARG A 158 10.63 18.73 -2.21
N VAL A 159 11.49 17.89 -2.77
CA VAL A 159 11.50 16.44 -2.53
C VAL A 159 12.83 16.07 -1.87
N LEU A 160 12.79 15.49 -0.68
CA LEU A 160 13.93 14.90 -0.01
C LEU A 160 13.97 13.40 -0.32
N LEU A 161 14.99 12.96 -1.06
CA LEU A 161 15.25 11.58 -1.39
C LEU A 161 16.28 11.02 -0.41
N LEU A 162 15.84 10.15 0.50
CA LEU A 162 16.67 9.44 1.47
C LEU A 162 17.01 8.08 0.91
N ILE A 163 18.30 7.75 0.86
CA ILE A 163 18.79 6.49 0.32
C ILE A 163 19.61 5.78 1.40
N SER A 164 19.09 4.69 1.95
CA SER A 164 19.80 3.88 2.93
C SER A 164 20.33 2.58 2.33
N SER A 165 21.66 2.44 2.35
CA SER A 165 22.37 1.19 2.04
C SER A 165 23.35 0.86 3.18
N PRO A 166 22.90 0.12 4.21
CA PRO A 166 23.74 -0.29 5.32
C PRO A 166 24.88 -1.21 4.82
N PRO A 167 26.14 -0.98 5.22
CA PRO A 167 27.23 -1.90 4.90
C PRO A 167 27.03 -3.21 5.67
N GLY A 168 27.17 -4.36 5.01
CA GLY A 168 27.11 -5.68 5.66
C GLY A 168 25.92 -6.56 5.26
N LEU A 169 25.01 -6.07 4.42
CA LEU A 169 24.03 -6.93 3.75
C LEU A 169 24.74 -7.74 2.64
N GLY A 170 24.54 -9.05 2.62
CA GLY A 170 25.11 -9.93 1.59
C GLY A 170 24.66 -9.51 0.18
N GLU A 171 25.44 -9.87 -0.86
CA GLU A 171 25.18 -9.44 -2.25
C GLU A 171 23.75 -9.74 -2.73
N ASP A 172 23.17 -10.87 -2.30
CA ASP A 172 21.80 -11.29 -2.62
C ASP A 172 20.69 -10.46 -1.95
N SER A 173 21.05 -9.55 -1.06
CA SER A 173 20.12 -8.73 -0.26
C SER A 173 20.40 -7.25 -0.36
N ARG A 174 21.16 -6.79 -1.36
CA ARG A 174 21.37 -5.35 -1.58
C ARG A 174 20.30 -4.83 -2.55
N VAL A 175 19.51 -3.85 -2.10
CA VAL A 175 18.74 -3.01 -3.04
C VAL A 175 19.73 -2.38 -4.02
N ASP A 176 19.44 -2.46 -5.32
CA ASP A 176 20.20 -1.75 -6.36
C ASP A 176 19.87 -0.25 -6.28
N VAL A 177 20.46 0.36 -5.26
CA VAL A 177 20.25 1.75 -4.88
C VAL A 177 20.61 2.71 -6.03
N GLU A 178 21.61 2.36 -6.84
CA GLU A 178 22.03 3.19 -7.96
C GLU A 178 20.97 3.19 -9.07
N SER A 179 20.43 2.01 -9.40
CA SER A 179 19.32 1.92 -10.37
C SER A 179 18.06 2.62 -9.89
N GLU A 180 17.69 2.45 -8.61
CA GLU A 180 16.52 3.11 -8.03
C GLU A 180 16.68 4.64 -7.99
N ARG A 181 17.86 5.12 -7.60
CA ARG A 181 18.20 6.55 -7.66
C ARG A 181 18.12 7.09 -9.08
N ALA A 182 18.73 6.40 -10.04
CA ALA A 182 18.70 6.80 -11.45
C ALA A 182 17.26 6.87 -11.98
N ALA A 183 16.39 5.94 -11.57
CA ALA A 183 14.98 5.96 -11.93
C ALA A 183 14.25 7.21 -11.39
N VAL A 184 14.47 7.58 -10.12
CA VAL A 184 13.88 8.80 -9.54
C VAL A 184 14.42 10.07 -10.20
N GLU A 185 15.74 10.16 -10.41
CA GLU A 185 16.35 11.31 -11.08
C GLU A 185 15.85 11.45 -12.53
N GLN A 186 15.70 10.34 -13.24
CA GLN A 186 15.15 10.31 -14.60
C GLN A 186 13.67 10.73 -14.63
N ALA A 187 12.85 10.21 -13.71
CA ALA A 187 11.43 10.54 -13.64
C ALA A 187 11.18 12.00 -13.27
N THR A 188 12.08 12.61 -12.49
CA THR A 188 11.97 14.01 -12.05
C THR A 188 12.70 15.02 -12.94
N ARG A 189 13.50 14.57 -13.92
CA ARG A 189 14.36 15.42 -14.75
C ARG A 189 13.64 16.64 -15.32
N MET A 190 12.56 16.43 -16.08
CA MET A 190 11.84 17.52 -16.73
C MET A 190 11.32 18.55 -15.73
N ALA A 191 10.74 18.10 -14.62
CA ALA A 191 10.23 19.01 -13.58
C ALA A 191 11.35 19.82 -12.91
N ARG A 192 12.56 19.25 -12.80
CA ARG A 192 13.74 19.95 -12.27
C ARG A 192 14.26 20.98 -13.27
N GLU A 193 14.38 20.61 -14.55
CA GLU A 193 14.82 21.51 -15.64
C GLU A 193 13.87 22.70 -15.81
N GLU A 194 12.57 22.49 -15.62
CA GLU A 194 11.54 23.54 -15.64
C GLU A 194 11.48 24.38 -14.35
N GLY A 195 12.33 24.11 -13.36
CA GLY A 195 12.32 24.82 -12.07
C GLY A 195 11.08 24.57 -11.23
N LYS A 196 10.34 23.48 -11.49
CA LYS A 196 9.14 23.06 -10.76
C LYS A 196 9.44 22.06 -9.64
N LEU A 197 10.63 21.48 -9.59
CA LEU A 197 11.00 20.50 -8.57
C LEU A 197 12.44 20.71 -8.11
N HIS A 198 12.65 20.75 -6.80
CA HIS A 198 13.96 20.69 -6.17
C HIS A 198 14.12 19.32 -5.51
N LEU A 199 15.11 18.55 -5.94
CA LEU A 199 15.43 17.23 -5.40
C LEU A 199 16.70 17.33 -4.57
N LEU A 200 16.61 17.08 -3.27
CA LEU A 200 17.75 16.91 -2.37
C LEU A 200 17.94 15.42 -2.12
N VAL A 201 19.12 14.88 -2.42
CA VAL A 201 19.44 13.46 -2.23
C VAL A 201 20.38 13.34 -1.04
N GLU A 202 20.00 12.52 -0.05
CA GLU A 202 20.82 12.21 1.12
C GLU A 202 21.12 10.71 1.13
N ASP A 203 22.37 10.36 0.82
CA ASP A 203 22.91 8.99 0.74
C ASP A 203 23.46 8.47 2.07
N ILE A 204 23.62 9.36 3.05
CA ILE A 204 24.00 9.05 4.43
C ILE A 204 22.78 9.28 5.33
N VAL A 205 21.94 8.26 5.44
CA VAL A 205 20.71 8.30 6.26
C VAL A 205 21.04 7.96 7.72
N THR A 206 21.46 8.98 8.47
CA THR A 206 21.51 8.96 9.95
C THR A 206 20.36 9.79 10.51
N LEU A 207 19.88 9.49 11.72
CA LEU A 207 18.78 10.24 12.34
C LEU A 207 19.06 11.75 12.37
N GLN A 208 20.28 12.14 12.75
CA GLN A 208 20.69 13.55 12.82
C GLN A 208 20.64 14.23 11.45
N ARG A 209 21.22 13.62 10.40
CA ARG A 209 21.22 14.22 9.06
C ARG A 209 19.82 14.32 8.47
N VAL A 210 18.96 13.34 8.74
CA VAL A 210 17.55 13.39 8.35
C VAL A 210 16.85 14.56 9.04
N GLN A 211 17.04 14.73 10.35
CA GLN A 211 16.47 15.86 11.09
C GLN A 211 16.98 17.20 10.54
N ASP A 212 18.29 17.33 10.31
CA ASP A 212 18.89 18.54 9.74
C ASP A 212 18.33 18.85 8.35
N ALA A 213 18.20 17.84 7.49
CA ALA A 213 17.59 17.98 6.17
C ALA A 213 16.11 18.39 6.25
N LEU A 214 15.33 17.78 7.15
CA LEU A 214 13.92 18.14 7.35
C LEU A 214 13.76 19.60 7.80
N LEU A 215 14.61 20.07 8.71
CA LEU A 215 14.54 21.44 9.24
C LEU A 215 15.05 22.48 8.25
N SER A 216 16.15 22.20 7.55
CA SER A 216 16.81 23.15 6.64
C SER A 216 16.14 23.21 5.27
N PHE A 217 15.83 22.04 4.68
CA PHE A 217 15.26 21.93 3.34
C PHE A 217 13.74 22.04 3.34
N GLN A 218 13.08 21.73 4.47
CA GLN A 218 11.62 21.77 4.64
C GLN A 218 10.89 21.08 3.47
N PRO A 219 11.17 19.79 3.20
CA PRO A 219 10.61 19.10 2.04
C PRO A 219 9.07 19.05 2.10
N HIS A 220 8.44 19.13 0.93
CA HIS A 220 7.01 18.83 0.77
C HIS A 220 6.77 17.32 0.70
N ILE A 221 7.75 16.57 0.18
CA ILE A 221 7.70 15.11 0.04
C ILE A 221 9.02 14.53 0.53
N VAL A 222 8.93 13.47 1.33
CA VAL A 222 10.07 12.61 1.66
C VAL A 222 9.89 11.29 0.93
N HIS A 223 10.87 10.91 0.12
CA HIS A 223 10.92 9.61 -0.54
C HIS A 223 12.08 8.82 0.05
N PHE A 224 11.84 7.60 0.51
CA PHE A 224 12.86 6.75 1.12
C PHE A 224 13.08 5.49 0.28
N ILE A 225 14.34 5.19 -0.01
CA ILE A 225 14.80 3.97 -0.69
C ILE A 225 15.73 3.24 0.28
N GLY A 226 15.42 2.01 0.63
CA GLY A 226 16.29 1.20 1.48
C GLY A 226 15.59 -0.01 2.06
N HIS A 227 16.31 -0.74 2.91
CA HIS A 227 15.79 -1.93 3.57
C HIS A 227 14.94 -1.56 4.79
N GLY A 228 13.73 -2.11 4.84
CA GLY A 228 12.92 -2.14 6.06
C GLY A 228 13.29 -3.36 6.89
N GLY A 229 13.60 -3.15 8.16
CA GLY A 229 13.68 -4.22 9.16
C GLY A 229 12.33 -4.33 9.88
N TYR A 230 11.91 -5.55 10.22
CA TYR A 230 10.74 -5.75 11.06
C TYR A 230 11.14 -6.60 12.26
N ASP A 231 11.04 -6.03 13.46
CA ASP A 231 11.24 -6.79 14.70
C ASP A 231 9.90 -7.41 15.13
N ALA A 232 9.82 -8.74 15.04
CA ALA A 232 8.63 -9.49 15.41
C ALA A 232 8.37 -9.52 16.93
N GLY A 233 9.38 -9.28 17.77
CA GLY A 233 9.27 -9.25 19.22
C GLY A 233 8.63 -7.96 19.72
N GLU A 234 9.01 -6.82 19.14
CA GLU A 234 8.52 -5.50 19.56
C GLU A 234 7.32 -5.00 18.75
N ARG A 235 7.00 -5.63 17.60
CA ARG A 235 5.93 -5.20 16.66
C ARG A 235 6.14 -3.80 16.09
N TRP A 236 7.39 -3.41 15.87
CA TRP A 236 7.73 -2.18 15.14
C TRP A 236 8.53 -2.51 13.88
N GLY A 237 8.22 -1.78 12.80
CA GLY A 237 9.07 -1.72 11.62
C GLY A 237 10.12 -0.62 11.80
N ALA A 238 11.38 -0.93 11.56
CA ALA A 238 12.45 0.04 11.56
C ALA A 238 12.89 0.32 10.12
N ILE A 239 13.02 1.59 9.76
CA ILE A 239 13.82 1.99 8.61
C ILE A 239 15.27 1.78 9.01
N VAL A 240 15.99 0.86 8.34
CA VAL A 240 17.40 0.63 8.65
C VAL A 240 18.21 1.73 7.99
N GLY A 241 18.50 2.79 8.75
CA GLY A 241 19.53 3.79 8.43
C GLY A 241 20.94 3.26 8.76
N ARG A 242 21.97 3.94 8.29
CA ARG A 242 23.36 3.67 8.72
C ARG A 242 23.61 4.14 10.14
#